data_AF-A0A6V7R6D8-F1
#
_entry.id   AF-A0A6V7R6D8-F1
#
_cell.length_a   1.000
_cell.length_b   1.000
_cell.length_c   1.000
_cell.angle_alpha   90.00
_cell.angle_beta   90.00
_cell.angle_gamma   90.00
#
_symmetry.space_group_name_H-M   'P 1'
#
loop_
_entity.id
_entity.type
_entity.pdbx_description
1 polymer ?
#
loop_
_entity_poly.entity_id
_entity_poly.type
_entity_poly.pdbx_seq_one_letter_code
_entity_poly.pdbx_strand_id
1 'polypeptide(L)'
;MFFENGEAAITFQVKRVFTDKERQTFLERFAPHKSDELESLVVTESTVNLLYNPTKIMERHDTIEPAGIPFEVLKEVVGDVTE
;
A
#
# COMPACT_ATOMS: atom_id res chain seq x y z
N MET A 1 -8.51 7.79 3.27
CA MET A 1 -7.63 8.84 2.73
C MET A 1 -6.33 8.21 2.32
N PHE A 2 -5.87 8.47 1.11
CA PHE A 2 -4.55 8.04 0.65
C PHE A 2 -3.56 9.20 0.72
N PHE A 3 -2.34 8.94 1.18
CA PHE A 3 -1.25 9.91 1.15
C PHE A 3 0.10 9.21 1.13
N GLU A 4 1.10 9.89 0.58
CA GLU A 4 2.49 9.46 0.68
C GLU A 4 3.03 9.84 2.06
N ASN A 5 3.67 8.88 2.70
CA ASN A 5 4.43 9.07 3.91
C ASN A 5 5.91 9.11 3.53
N GLY A 6 6.65 10.10 4.06
CA GLY A 6 8.04 10.41 3.69
C GLY A 6 9.08 9.30 3.93
N GLU A 7 8.64 8.13 4.40
CA GLU A 7 9.44 6.93 4.63
C GLU A 7 9.26 5.89 3.50
N ALA A 8 9.12 6.34 2.24
CA ALA A 8 8.87 5.47 1.09
C ALA A 8 7.67 4.52 1.31
N ALA A 9 6.56 5.12 1.76
CA ALA A 9 5.34 4.38 2.05
C ALA A 9 4.12 5.12 1.50
N ILE A 10 3.14 4.36 0.99
CA ILE A 10 1.81 4.88 0.73
C ILE A 10 0.89 4.42 1.84
N THR A 11 0.16 5.36 2.43
CA THR A 11 -0.75 5.10 3.55
C THR A 11 -2.19 5.28 3.10
N PHE A 12 -3.03 4.30 3.39
CA PHE A 12 -4.49 4.41 3.38
C PHE A 12 -4.99 4.47 4.82
N GLN A 13 -5.76 5.50 5.17
CA GLN A 13 -6.30 5.72 6.51
C GLN A 13 -7.83 5.88 6.49
N VAL A 14 -8.53 5.25 7.43
CA VAL A 14 -9.97 5.39 7.64
C VAL A 14 -10.28 5.94 9.04
N LYS A 15 -11.50 6.42 9.28
CA LYS A 15 -11.90 6.91 10.62
C LYS A 15 -12.35 5.82 11.59
N ARG A 16 -12.61 4.62 11.10
CA ARG A 16 -13.06 3.47 11.87
C ARG A 16 -11.94 2.45 12.10
N VAL A 17 -12.21 1.45 12.93
CA VAL A 17 -11.34 0.30 13.08
C VAL A 17 -11.63 -0.73 11.98
N PHE A 18 -10.60 -1.29 11.37
CA PHE A 18 -10.73 -2.43 10.47
C PHE A 18 -11.13 -3.67 11.25
N THR A 19 -12.13 -4.37 10.74
CA THR A 19 -12.47 -5.73 11.19
C THR A 19 -11.33 -6.69 10.90
N ASP A 20 -11.22 -7.78 11.67
CA ASP A 20 -10.18 -8.80 11.42
C ASP A 20 -10.26 -9.37 10.01
N LYS A 21 -11.48 -9.52 9.47
CA LYS A 21 -11.71 -9.98 8.10
C LYS A 21 -11.12 -9.02 7.07
N GLU A 22 -11.29 -7.71 7.25
CA GLU A 22 -10.70 -6.70 6.36
C GLU A 22 -9.18 -6.76 6.40
N ARG A 23 -8.59 -6.79 7.60
CA ARG A 23 -7.13 -6.89 7.76
C ARG A 23 -6.55 -8.12 7.07
N GLN A 24 -7.19 -9.27 7.26
CA GLN A 24 -6.81 -10.51 6.60
C GLN A 24 -6.96 -10.41 5.08
N THR A 25 -8.07 -9.84 4.60
CA THR A 25 -8.32 -9.64 3.16
C THR A 25 -7.24 -8.76 2.52
N PHE A 26 -6.81 -7.69 3.18
CA PHE A 26 -5.76 -6.81 2.65
C PHE A 26 -4.42 -7.55 2.52
N LEU A 27 -4.05 -8.34 3.52
CA LEU A 27 -2.83 -9.14 3.47
C LEU A 27 -2.87 -10.20 2.36
N GLU A 28 -4.00 -10.88 2.21
CA GLU A 28 -4.21 -11.87 1.14
C GLU A 28 -4.17 -11.25 -0.26
N ARG A 29 -4.79 -10.08 -0.43
CA ARG A 29 -4.76 -9.33 -1.70
C ARG A 29 -3.38 -8.80 -2.02
N PHE A 30 -2.59 -8.40 -1.03
CA PHE A 30 -1.24 -7.90 -1.25
C PHE A 30 -0.22 -9.01 -1.56
N ALA A 31 -0.40 -10.21 -1.01
CA ALA A 31 0.53 -11.33 -1.20
C ALA A 31 1.03 -11.54 -2.65
N PRO A 32 0.18 -11.52 -3.71
CA PRO A 32 0.65 -11.66 -5.09
C PRO A 32 1.45 -10.46 -5.63
N HIS A 33 1.30 -9.26 -5.04
CA HIS A 33 2.05 -8.06 -5.43
C HIS A 33 3.40 -7.96 -4.72
N LYS A 34 3.63 -8.75 -3.66
CA LYS A 34 4.87 -8.69 -2.89
C LYS A 34 6.07 -8.99 -3.78
N SER A 35 6.98 -8.03 -3.84
CA SER A 35 8.17 -8.11 -4.66
C SER A 35 9.32 -7.41 -3.94
N ASP A 36 10.45 -7.30 -4.62
CA ASP A 36 11.57 -6.55 -4.11
C ASP A 36 11.42 -5.02 -4.31
N GLU A 37 10.36 -4.59 -5.02
CA GLU A 37 9.89 -3.21 -5.16
C GLU A 37 8.77 -2.87 -4.18
N LEU A 38 7.87 -3.83 -3.91
CA LEU A 38 6.75 -3.72 -3.00
C LEU A 38 7.00 -4.63 -1.79
N GLU A 39 7.68 -4.09 -0.79
CA GLU A 39 8.38 -4.87 0.23
C GLU A 39 7.43 -5.49 1.25
N SER A 40 6.48 -4.70 1.76
CA SER A 40 5.54 -5.16 2.79
C SER A 40 4.28 -4.31 2.91
N LEU A 41 3.24 -4.94 3.47
CA LEU A 41 2.00 -4.28 3.87
C LEU A 41 1.89 -4.35 5.40
N VAL A 42 1.79 -3.18 6.04
CA VAL A 42 1.61 -3.06 7.49
C VAL A 42 0.21 -2.55 7.77
N VAL A 43 -0.61 -3.39 8.39
CA VAL A 43 -2.01 -3.07 8.73
C VAL A 43 -2.11 -2.78 10.23
N THR A 44 -2.57 -1.58 10.58
CA THR A 44 -2.87 -1.18 11.96
C THR A 44 -4.38 -1.24 12.22
N GLU A 45 -4.86 -0.59 13.28
CA GLU A 45 -6.29 -0.51 13.56
C GLU A 45 -7.09 0.27 12.51
N SER A 46 -6.51 1.31 11.94
CA SER A 46 -7.21 2.22 11.02
C SER A 46 -6.37 2.66 9.82
N THR A 47 -5.15 2.11 9.67
CA THR A 47 -4.27 2.40 8.54
C THR A 47 -3.75 1.14 7.86
N VAL A 48 -3.53 1.23 6.55
CA VAL A 48 -2.78 0.25 5.75
C VAL A 48 -1.61 1.00 5.13
N ASN A 49 -0.38 0.57 5.43
CA ASN A 49 0.84 1.16 4.89
C ASN A 49 1.49 0.17 3.94
N LEU A 50 1.70 0.58 2.70
CA LEU A 50 2.49 -0.16 1.71
C LEU A 50 3.90 0.42 1.66
N LEU A 51 4.88 -0.33 2.15
CA LEU A 51 6.29 0.01 2.03
C LEU A 51 6.81 -0.40 0.66
N TYR A 52 7.56 0.49 0.02
CA TYR A 52 8.09 0.26 -1.32
C TYR A 52 9.53 0.77 -1.45
N ASN A 53 10.24 0.29 -2.47
CA ASN A 53 11.59 0.71 -2.78
C ASN A 53 11.59 1.69 -3.97
N PRO A 54 11.72 3.01 -3.74
CA PRO A 54 11.59 4.00 -4.80
C PRO A 54 12.66 3.82 -5.87
N THR A 55 13.91 3.55 -5.48
CA THR A 55 15.02 3.37 -6.43
C THR A 55 14.75 2.23 -7.40
N LYS A 56 14.31 1.07 -6.90
CA LYS A 56 14.04 -0.09 -7.76
C LYS A 56 12.86 0.15 -8.70
N ILE A 57 11.82 0.83 -8.22
CA ILE A 57 10.69 1.20 -9.07
C ILE A 57 11.16 2.15 -10.17
N MET A 58 11.94 3.18 -9.83
CA MET A 58 12.48 4.13 -10.81
C MET A 58 13.33 3.40 -11.86
N GLU A 59 14.20 2.48 -11.44
CA GLU A 59 15.07 1.70 -12.34
C GLU A 59 14.29 0.78 -13.28
N ARG A 60 13.22 0.12 -12.81
CA ARG A 60 12.47 -0.85 -13.64
C ARG A 60 11.41 -0.23 -14.51
N HIS A 61 10.79 0.85 -14.04
CA HIS A 61 9.67 1.49 -14.71
C HIS A 61 10.06 2.78 -15.45
N ASP A 62 11.35 3.15 -15.45
CA ASP A 62 11.88 4.36 -16.08
C ASP A 62 11.08 5.61 -15.70
N THR A 63 10.86 5.77 -14.38
CA THR A 63 10.03 6.84 -13.82
C THR A 63 10.81 7.71 -12.83
N ILE A 64 10.40 8.98 -12.73
CA ILE A 64 10.86 9.91 -11.69
C ILE A 64 9.84 10.07 -10.54
N GLU A 65 8.65 9.48 -10.68
CA GLU A 65 7.56 9.49 -9.70
C GLU A 65 7.26 8.05 -9.25
N PRO A 66 8.08 7.46 -8.37
CA PRO A 66 7.95 6.06 -7.98
C PRO A 66 6.68 5.77 -7.18
N ALA A 67 6.10 6.78 -6.54
CA ALA A 67 4.92 6.66 -5.68
C ALA A 67 3.63 6.24 -6.44
N GLY A 68 3.56 6.46 -7.75
CA GLY A 68 2.35 6.15 -8.53
C GLY A 68 2.00 4.66 -8.55
N ILE A 69 3.01 3.80 -8.67
CA ILE A 69 2.83 2.33 -8.70
C ILE A 69 2.29 1.77 -7.38
N PRO A 70 2.94 1.99 -6.21
CA PRO A 70 2.43 1.52 -4.93
C PRO A 70 1.08 2.16 -4.60
N PHE A 71 0.79 3.38 -5.07
CA PHE A 71 -0.51 4.01 -4.86
C PHE A 71 -1.65 3.25 -5.55
N GLU A 72 -1.48 2.88 -6.82
CA GLU A 72 -2.48 2.09 -7.54
C GLU A 72 -2.61 0.67 -6.96
N VAL A 73 -1.49 0.04 -6.56
CA VAL A 73 -1.55 -1.27 -5.88
C VAL A 73 -2.29 -1.18 -4.55
N LEU A 74 -2.02 -0.16 -3.73
CA LEU A 74 -2.68 -0.03 -2.45
C LEU A 74 -4.19 0.19 -2.61
N LYS A 75 -4.63 0.94 -3.64
CA LYS A 75 -6.05 1.07 -3.99
C LYS A 75 -6.69 -0.27 -4.32
N GLU A 76 -6.03 -1.09 -5.14
CA GLU A 76 -6.52 -2.43 -5.47
C GLU A 76 -6.64 -3.32 -4.22
N VAL A 77 -5.61 -3.28 -3.36
CA VAL A 77 -5.57 -4.06 -2.11
C VAL A 77 -6.72 -3.69 -1.18
N VAL A 78 -6.92 -2.39 -0.90
CA VAL A 78 -7.96 -1.96 0.04
C VAL A 78 -9.37 -2.01 -0.58
N GLY A 79 -9.49 -1.91 -1.90
CA GLY A 79 -10.76 -1.94 -2.62
C GLY A 79 -11.74 -0.85 -2.18
N ASP A 80 -13.04 -1.15 -2.19
CA ASP A 80 -14.13 -0.20 -1.87
C ASP A 80 -14.31 0.08 -0.37
N VAL A 81 -13.24 -0.03 0.41
CA VAL A 81 -13.28 0.30 1.84
C VAL A 81 -13.53 1.79 1.98
N THR A 82 -14.73 2.14 2.44
CA THR A 82 -15.17 3.52 2.63
C THR A 82 -14.48 4.16 3.85
N GLU A 83 -14.10 5.42 3.68
CA GLU A 83 -13.38 6.27 4.66
C GLU A 83 -14.12 6.53 5.98
#